data_AF-A0A1S4AQQ7-F1
#
_entry.id   AF-A0A1S4AQQ7-F1
#
_cell.length_a   1.000
_cell.length_b   1.000
_cell.length_c   1.000
_cell.angle_alpha   90.00
_cell.angle_beta   90.00
_cell.angle_gamma   90.00
#
_symmetry.space_group_name_H-M   'P 1'
#
loop_
_entity.id
_entity.type
_entity.pdbx_description
1 polymer ?
#
loop_
_entity_poly.entity_id
_entity_poly.type
_entity_poly.pdbx_seq_one_letter_code
_entity_poly.pdbx_strand_id
1 'polypeptide(L)'
;MFIKLVIGECTLNVVSSYAPQVGLDEEIKRRFWEGLDEIVRSIPPTERLFIGGDFNGHIGSAACSYVEVHGGFGLGDRNGRGTSLLDFAEAFDLVIANSTFPKREEHLVTFQSSAVKTQIDYLLLRRCDRGLCKDCKVIPGETLATQHRLLVMDIGIMMKSKKRYARGRLRIRWGALTKDKTQELEESLSAMRAWRSSGYASTMWSMTANYVREAAREVLGTSKGFSGRHQGDWWLSRP
;
A
#
# COMPACT_ATOMS: atom_id res chain seq x y z
N MET A 1 -17.62 3.02 5.64
CA MET A 1 -16.53 2.06 5.91
C MET A 1 -15.24 2.83 6.12
N PHE A 2 -14.41 2.45 7.08
CA PHE A 2 -13.12 3.11 7.36
C PHE A 2 -12.03 2.05 7.45
N ILE A 3 -10.94 2.22 6.72
CA ILE A 3 -9.80 1.30 6.72
C ILE A 3 -8.52 2.10 6.97
N LYS A 4 -7.75 1.64 7.95
CA LYS A 4 -6.43 2.16 8.27
C LYS A 4 -5.36 1.20 7.74
N LEU A 5 -4.51 1.68 6.83
CA LEU A 5 -3.42 0.93 6.22
C LEU A 5 -2.09 1.48 6.72
N VAL A 6 -1.26 0.62 7.30
CA VAL A 6 0.10 0.98 7.74
C VAL A 6 1.09 0.33 6.79
N ILE A 7 1.80 1.16 6.02
CA ILE A 7 2.80 0.71 5.05
C ILE A 7 4.16 1.34 5.37
N GLY A 8 5.03 0.56 6.00
CA GLY A 8 6.33 1.04 6.46
C GLY A 8 6.18 2.08 7.58
N GLU A 9 6.66 3.29 7.34
CA GLU A 9 6.55 4.44 8.27
C GLU A 9 5.38 5.38 7.88
N CYS A 10 4.58 5.02 6.86
CA CYS A 10 3.44 5.80 6.39
C CYS A 10 2.12 5.15 6.81
N THR A 11 1.21 5.96 7.34
CA THR A 11 -0.15 5.55 7.68
C THR A 11 -1.14 6.25 6.76
N LEU A 12 -1.98 5.44 6.11
CA LEU A 12 -2.98 5.85 5.14
C LEU A 12 -4.35 5.51 5.71
N ASN A 13 -5.27 6.47 5.69
CA ASN A 13 -6.65 6.28 6.11
C ASN A 13 -7.54 6.43 4.89
N VAL A 14 -8.33 5.39 4.61
CA VAL A 14 -9.30 5.40 3.50
C VAL A 14 -10.70 5.30 4.08
N VAL A 15 -11.48 6.34 3.86
CA VAL A 15 -12.89 6.41 4.23
C VAL A 15 -13.71 6.19 2.97
N SER A 16 -14.65 5.26 3.03
CA SER A 16 -15.67 5.10 2.00
C SER A 16 -17.04 5.49 2.55
N SER A 17 -17.71 6.41 1.84
CA SER A 17 -18.99 7.00 2.24
C SER A 17 -20.04 6.85 1.14
N TYR A 18 -21.29 6.63 1.55
CA TYR A 18 -22.46 6.65 0.67
C TYR A 18 -23.50 7.58 1.29
N ALA A 19 -23.71 8.75 0.67
CA ALA A 19 -24.62 9.75 1.20
C ALA A 19 -26.08 9.35 0.97
N PRO A 20 -27.00 9.65 1.91
CA PRO A 20 -28.42 9.34 1.75
C PRO A 20 -29.05 10.03 0.54
N GLN A 21 -29.99 9.34 -0.11
CA GLN A 21 -30.77 9.89 -1.22
C GLN A 21 -31.72 11.01 -0.78
N VAL A 22 -32.25 11.75 -1.75
CA VAL A 22 -33.04 12.98 -1.55
C VAL A 22 -34.25 12.79 -0.63
N GLY A 23 -34.96 11.68 -0.79
CA GLY A 23 -36.21 11.39 -0.08
C GLY A 23 -36.04 10.75 1.30
N LEU A 24 -34.81 10.52 1.78
CA LEU A 24 -34.60 10.05 3.15
C LEU A 24 -34.77 11.18 4.16
N ASP A 25 -35.12 10.77 5.38
CA ASP A 25 -35.33 11.65 6.52
C ASP A 25 -34.08 12.52 6.83
N GLU A 26 -34.33 13.75 7.27
CA GLU A 26 -33.27 14.71 7.57
C GLU A 26 -32.41 14.27 8.75
N GLU A 27 -32.95 13.47 9.69
CA GLU A 27 -32.15 12.93 10.78
C GLU A 27 -31.08 11.96 10.27
N ILE A 28 -31.39 11.17 9.24
CA ILE A 28 -30.45 10.24 8.62
C ILE A 28 -29.31 11.01 7.93
N LYS A 29 -29.65 12.10 7.22
CA LYS A 29 -28.66 12.98 6.59
C LYS A 29 -27.76 13.64 7.63
N ARG A 30 -28.33 14.15 8.73
CA ARG A 30 -27.57 14.72 9.84
C ARG A 30 -26.60 13.70 10.45
N ARG A 31 -27.09 12.50 10.79
CA ARG A 31 -26.26 11.42 11.36
C ARG A 31 -25.13 10.99 10.42
N PHE A 32 -25.36 11.00 9.11
CA PHE A 32 -24.32 10.72 8.12
C PHE A 32 -23.17 11.74 8.20
N TRP A 33 -23.49 13.04 8.20
CA TRP A 33 -22.47 14.09 8.28
C TRP A 33 -21.76 14.12 9.63
N GLU A 34 -22.48 13.90 10.74
CA GLU A 34 -21.90 13.79 12.08
C GLU A 34 -20.91 12.63 12.18
N GLY A 35 -21.29 11.45 11.67
CA GLY A 35 -20.40 10.29 11.66
C GLY A 35 -19.17 10.50 10.77
N LEU A 36 -19.32 11.20 9.64
CA LEU A 36 -18.19 11.53 8.77
C LEU A 36 -17.24 12.55 9.43
N ASP A 37 -17.79 13.58 10.07
CA ASP A 37 -17.05 14.58 10.85
C ASP A 37 -16.25 13.93 11.98
N GLU A 38 -16.87 13.02 12.75
CA GLU A 38 -16.21 12.28 13.82
C GLU A 38 -15.02 11.45 13.31
N ILE A 39 -15.20 10.72 12.20
CA ILE A 39 -14.14 9.92 11.59
C ILE A 39 -12.98 10.82 11.15
N VAL A 40 -13.25 11.93 10.46
CA VAL A 40 -12.18 12.82 9.98
C VAL A 40 -11.44 13.49 11.15
N ARG A 41 -12.14 13.86 12.22
CA ARG A 41 -11.53 14.41 13.44
C ARG A 41 -10.70 13.39 14.21
N SER A 42 -11.08 12.10 14.17
CA SER A 42 -10.31 11.04 14.83
C SER A 42 -8.93 10.79 14.20
N ILE A 43 -8.73 11.23 12.95
CA ILE A 43 -7.52 10.95 12.18
C ILE A 43 -6.53 12.10 12.34
N PRO A 44 -5.32 11.83 12.87
CA PRO A 44 -4.29 12.87 13.02
C PRO A 44 -3.94 13.54 11.69
N PRO A 45 -3.62 14.85 11.69
CA PRO A 45 -3.20 15.55 10.48
C PRO A 45 -1.84 15.07 9.94
N THR A 46 -1.06 14.37 10.75
CA THR A 46 0.19 13.71 10.34
C THR A 46 -0.04 12.46 9.49
N GLU A 47 -1.24 11.87 9.58
CA GLU A 47 -1.63 10.72 8.77
C GLU A 47 -2.33 11.20 7.49
N ARG A 48 -2.10 10.46 6.40
CA ARG A 48 -2.72 10.77 5.11
C ARG A 48 -4.17 10.30 5.13
N LEU A 49 -5.08 11.10 4.61
CA LEU A 49 -6.52 10.82 4.59
C LEU A 49 -7.04 10.91 3.16
N PHE A 50 -7.74 9.86 2.74
CA PHE A 50 -8.47 9.76 1.49
C PHE A 50 -9.92 9.42 1.79
N ILE A 51 -10.85 10.19 1.25
CA ILE A 51 -12.28 9.95 1.39
C ILE A 51 -12.85 9.73 0.00
N GLY A 52 -13.65 8.69 -0.18
CA GLY A 52 -14.20 8.35 -1.48
C GLY A 52 -15.60 7.79 -1.42
N GLY A 53 -16.42 8.15 -2.40
CA GLY A 53 -17.69 7.49 -2.62
C GLY A 53 -18.74 8.41 -3.22
N ASP A 54 -19.98 7.95 -3.15
CA ASP A 54 -21.14 8.64 -3.72
C ASP A 54 -21.72 9.60 -2.69
N PHE A 55 -21.67 10.90 -2.99
CA PHE A 55 -22.21 11.95 -2.14
C PHE A 55 -23.58 12.47 -2.59
N ASN A 56 -24.12 11.97 -3.70
CA ASN A 56 -25.42 12.38 -4.26
C ASN A 56 -25.58 13.91 -4.42
N GLY A 57 -24.45 14.63 -4.53
CA GLY A 57 -24.36 16.09 -4.61
C GLY A 57 -23.69 16.52 -5.90
N HIS A 58 -24.00 17.73 -6.37
CA HIS A 58 -23.35 18.33 -7.54
C HIS A 58 -22.57 19.55 -7.09
N ILE A 59 -21.24 19.50 -7.20
CA ILE A 59 -20.35 20.62 -6.86
C ILE A 59 -20.39 21.76 -7.89
N GLY A 60 -20.89 21.47 -9.09
CA GLY A 60 -20.98 22.40 -10.21
C GLY A 60 -19.67 22.58 -10.96
N SER A 61 -19.72 23.23 -12.14
CA SER A 61 -18.56 23.45 -12.99
C SER A 61 -17.57 24.48 -12.43
N ALA A 62 -18.08 25.54 -11.80
CA ALA A 62 -17.28 26.64 -11.26
C ALA A 62 -16.92 26.43 -9.78
N ALA A 63 -15.70 26.85 -9.39
CA ALA A 63 -15.30 26.87 -7.99
C ALA A 63 -16.07 27.91 -7.17
N CYS A 64 -16.40 29.06 -7.77
CA CYS A 64 -16.97 30.22 -7.08
C CYS A 64 -16.09 30.62 -5.87
N SER A 65 -16.65 30.67 -4.66
CA SER A 65 -15.93 30.98 -3.41
C SER A 65 -14.95 29.88 -2.96
N TYR A 66 -15.08 28.65 -3.46
CA TYR A 66 -14.32 27.49 -2.96
C TYR A 66 -13.05 27.21 -3.77
N VAL A 67 -12.28 28.25 -4.14
CA VAL A 67 -11.08 28.14 -4.99
C VAL A 67 -10.01 27.21 -4.40
N GLU A 68 -10.04 27.08 -3.08
CA GLU A 68 -9.11 26.33 -2.26
C GLU A 68 -9.34 24.81 -2.30
N VAL A 69 -10.59 24.41 -2.47
CA VAL A 69 -11.12 23.04 -2.35
C VAL A 69 -11.53 22.48 -3.71
N HIS A 70 -12.10 23.34 -4.55
CA HIS A 70 -12.62 23.04 -5.87
C HIS A 70 -11.63 23.52 -6.93
N GLY A 71 -11.07 22.58 -7.69
CA GLY A 71 -10.01 22.87 -8.66
C GLY A 71 -10.47 23.53 -9.97
N GLY A 72 -11.76 23.82 -10.11
CA GLY A 72 -12.34 24.58 -11.22
C GLY A 72 -12.84 23.74 -12.39
N PHE A 73 -12.78 22.41 -12.29
CA PHE A 73 -13.20 21.48 -13.34
C PHE A 73 -14.28 20.52 -12.84
N GLY A 74 -15.49 21.01 -12.62
CA GLY A 74 -16.64 20.15 -12.28
C GLY A 74 -17.64 20.01 -13.43
N LEU A 75 -18.71 19.24 -13.21
CA LEU A 75 -19.80 19.04 -14.17
C LEU A 75 -21.12 19.63 -13.65
N GLY A 76 -21.86 20.31 -14.53
CA GLY A 76 -23.23 20.78 -14.28
C GLY A 76 -23.32 21.96 -13.32
N ASP A 77 -24.51 22.16 -12.76
CA ASP A 77 -24.81 23.23 -11.81
C ASP A 77 -24.70 22.74 -10.37
N ARG A 78 -24.29 23.64 -9.48
CA ARG A 78 -24.14 23.33 -8.05
C ARG A 78 -25.51 23.18 -7.39
N ASN A 79 -25.67 22.12 -6.58
CA ASN A 79 -26.86 21.93 -5.75
C ASN A 79 -26.53 22.08 -4.25
N GLY A 80 -27.57 22.08 -3.39
CA GLY A 80 -27.40 22.22 -1.94
C GLY A 80 -26.50 21.15 -1.33
N ARG A 81 -26.59 19.89 -1.78
CA ARG A 81 -25.73 18.78 -1.33
C ARG A 81 -24.27 18.96 -1.73
N GLY A 82 -24.01 19.43 -2.94
CA GLY A 82 -22.65 19.75 -3.38
C GLY A 82 -22.07 20.94 -2.63
N THR A 83 -22.91 21.89 -2.21
CA THR A 83 -22.50 22.98 -1.31
C THR A 83 -22.11 22.42 0.06
N SER A 84 -22.92 21.56 0.67
CA SER A 84 -22.55 20.90 1.94
C SER A 84 -21.27 20.07 1.84
N LEU A 85 -21.03 19.40 0.71
CA LEU A 85 -19.77 18.69 0.47
C LEU A 85 -18.57 19.65 0.38
N LEU A 86 -18.75 20.81 -0.26
CA LEU A 86 -17.71 21.84 -0.36
C LEU A 86 -17.45 22.48 1.00
N ASP A 87 -18.48 22.81 1.77
CA ASP A 87 -18.35 23.35 3.14
C ASP A 87 -17.63 22.36 4.05
N PHE A 88 -17.96 21.06 3.95
CA PHE A 88 -17.26 20.01 4.68
C PHE A 88 -15.79 19.93 4.29
N ALA A 89 -15.50 19.96 2.99
CA ALA A 89 -14.14 19.88 2.49
C ALA A 89 -13.31 21.13 2.87
N GLU A 90 -13.92 22.31 2.89
CA GLU A 90 -13.30 23.55 3.38
C GLU A 90 -12.98 23.48 4.87
N ALA A 91 -13.93 23.02 5.69
CA ALA A 91 -13.74 22.90 7.14
C ALA A 91 -12.59 21.95 7.56
N PHE A 92 -12.27 20.97 6.71
CA PHE A 92 -11.26 19.94 6.98
C PHE A 92 -9.99 20.05 6.12
N ASP A 93 -9.81 21.17 5.42
CA ASP A 93 -8.69 21.39 4.48
C ASP A 93 -8.54 20.22 3.48
N LEU A 94 -9.65 19.76 2.92
CA LEU A 94 -9.71 18.72 1.90
C LEU A 94 -9.83 19.35 0.50
N VAL A 95 -9.29 18.65 -0.49
CA VAL A 95 -9.38 19.03 -1.90
C VAL A 95 -10.12 17.94 -2.65
N ILE A 96 -11.04 18.35 -3.53
CA ILE A 96 -11.77 17.42 -4.40
C ILE A 96 -10.89 17.10 -5.61
N ALA A 97 -10.28 15.90 -5.60
CA ALA A 97 -9.33 15.45 -6.62
C ALA A 97 -9.94 15.50 -8.02
N ASN A 98 -11.19 15.06 -8.15
CA ASN A 98 -11.93 15.02 -9.42
C ASN A 98 -12.00 16.38 -10.10
N SER A 99 -12.10 17.45 -9.32
CA SER A 99 -12.28 18.81 -9.83
C SER A 99 -10.97 19.52 -10.16
N THR A 100 -9.83 18.88 -9.89
CA THR A 100 -8.49 19.50 -9.98
C THR A 100 -7.85 19.35 -11.36
N PHE A 101 -8.22 18.31 -12.11
CA PHE A 101 -7.60 18.02 -13.39
C PHE A 101 -8.54 18.38 -14.54
N PRO A 102 -8.04 19.07 -15.59
CA PRO A 102 -8.84 19.33 -16.77
C PRO A 102 -9.10 18.00 -17.50
N LYS A 103 -10.39 17.65 -17.64
CA LYS A 103 -10.83 16.42 -18.31
C LYS A 103 -11.95 16.72 -19.29
N ARG A 104 -12.13 15.82 -20.26
CA ARG A 104 -13.32 15.81 -21.13
C ARG A 104 -14.54 15.46 -20.27
N GLU A 105 -15.70 15.99 -20.62
CA GLU A 105 -16.95 15.74 -19.87
C GLU A 105 -17.22 14.24 -19.67
N GLU A 106 -16.97 13.41 -20.68
CA GLU A 106 -17.13 11.96 -20.60
C GLU A 106 -16.30 11.29 -19.48
N HIS A 107 -15.18 11.89 -19.10
CA HIS A 107 -14.30 11.43 -18.03
C HIS A 107 -14.55 12.13 -16.69
N LEU A 108 -15.53 13.04 -16.61
CA LEU A 108 -16.03 13.65 -15.38
C LEU A 108 -17.34 13.00 -14.90
N VAL A 109 -18.12 12.44 -15.84
CA VAL A 109 -19.38 11.76 -15.55
C VAL A 109 -19.12 10.49 -14.77
N THR A 110 -19.59 10.42 -13.53
CA THR A 110 -19.48 9.23 -12.67
C THR A 110 -20.75 8.40 -12.65
N PHE A 111 -21.90 9.01 -12.96
CA PHE A 111 -23.18 8.31 -13.07
C PHE A 111 -23.87 8.65 -14.38
N GLN A 112 -24.37 7.62 -15.05
CA GLN A 112 -25.13 7.75 -16.28
C GLN A 112 -26.42 6.96 -16.19
N SER A 113 -27.54 7.67 -16.31
CA SER A 113 -28.85 7.11 -16.60
C SER A 113 -29.17 7.30 -18.08
N SER A 114 -30.25 6.67 -18.56
CA SER A 114 -30.70 6.66 -19.96
C SER A 114 -30.79 8.06 -20.59
N ALA A 115 -31.03 9.09 -19.77
CA ALA A 115 -31.21 10.48 -20.22
C ALA A 115 -30.31 11.50 -19.51
N VAL A 116 -29.59 11.13 -18.45
CA VAL A 116 -28.88 12.10 -17.59
C VAL A 116 -27.49 11.61 -17.27
N LYS A 117 -26.51 12.50 -17.43
CA LYS A 117 -25.12 12.29 -17.05
C LYS A 117 -24.80 13.20 -15.87
N THR A 118 -24.37 12.62 -14.76
CA THR A 118 -24.07 13.37 -13.53
C THR A 118 -22.71 13.01 -12.97
N GLN A 119 -22.20 13.92 -12.14
CA GLN A 119 -21.05 13.70 -11.28
C GLN A 119 -21.57 13.72 -9.84
N ILE A 120 -21.47 12.58 -9.17
CA ILE A 120 -21.95 12.37 -7.78
C ILE A 120 -20.94 11.60 -6.93
N ASP A 121 -19.99 10.91 -7.57
CA ASP A 121 -18.90 10.21 -6.91
C ASP A 121 -17.67 11.13 -6.83
N TYR A 122 -17.10 11.26 -5.63
CA TYR A 122 -15.98 12.16 -5.38
C TYR A 122 -14.86 11.46 -4.61
N LEU A 123 -13.62 11.80 -4.95
CA LEU A 123 -12.44 11.48 -4.17
C LEU A 123 -11.87 12.78 -3.57
N LEU A 124 -11.73 12.77 -2.25
CA LEU A 124 -11.18 13.86 -1.47
C LEU A 124 -9.85 13.41 -0.84
N LEU A 125 -8.92 14.35 -0.75
CA LEU A 125 -7.65 14.16 -0.07
C LEU A 125 -7.29 15.40 0.74
N ARG A 126 -6.42 15.27 1.74
CA ARG A 126 -5.91 16.46 2.45
C ARG A 126 -5.18 17.39 1.49
N ARG A 127 -5.35 18.69 1.71
CA ARG A 127 -4.68 19.74 0.94
C ARG A 127 -3.16 19.63 0.97
N CYS A 128 -2.58 19.28 2.12
CA CYS A 128 -1.14 19.03 2.24
C CYS A 128 -0.66 17.85 1.39
N ASP A 129 -1.57 16.93 1.03
CA ASP A 129 -1.31 15.73 0.24
C ASP A 129 -1.56 15.96 -1.26
N ARG A 130 -2.02 17.17 -1.65
CA ARG A 130 -2.37 17.50 -3.04
C ARG A 130 -1.25 17.16 -4.03
N GLY A 131 0.00 17.43 -3.67
CA GLY A 131 1.17 17.15 -4.51
C GLY A 131 1.43 15.66 -4.76
N LEU A 132 0.80 14.76 -4.00
CA LEU A 132 0.89 13.31 -4.21
C LEU A 132 -0.10 12.81 -5.27
N CYS A 133 -1.21 13.51 -5.47
CA CYS A 133 -2.22 13.16 -6.46
C CYS A 133 -1.70 13.52 -7.86
N LYS A 134 -1.43 12.51 -8.69
CA LYS A 134 -0.91 12.68 -10.04
C LYS A 134 -2.01 12.83 -11.07
N ASP A 135 -3.08 12.05 -10.92
CA ASP A 135 -4.23 12.09 -11.81
C ASP A 135 -5.49 11.60 -11.08
N CYS A 136 -6.65 12.07 -11.53
CA CYS A 136 -7.95 11.54 -11.15
C CYS A 136 -8.82 11.44 -12.40
N LYS A 137 -9.33 10.25 -12.70
CA LYS A 137 -10.06 9.97 -13.95
C LYS A 137 -11.20 8.99 -13.72
N VAL A 138 -12.28 9.20 -14.46
CA VAL A 138 -13.34 8.20 -14.59
C VAL A 138 -13.04 7.29 -15.79
N ILE A 139 -13.21 5.99 -15.61
CA ILE A 139 -13.06 4.97 -16.65
C ILE A 139 -14.46 4.68 -17.22
N PRO A 140 -14.77 5.10 -18.47
CA PRO A 140 -16.10 4.95 -19.06
C PRO A 140 -16.41 3.53 -19.57
N GLY A 141 -15.39 2.67 -19.73
CA GLY A 141 -15.50 1.40 -20.46
C GLY A 141 -15.69 0.13 -19.61
N GLU A 142 -15.84 0.23 -18.29
CA GLU A 142 -16.03 -0.94 -17.42
C GLU A 142 -17.52 -1.26 -17.20
N THR A 143 -17.96 -2.41 -17.71
CA THR A 143 -19.37 -2.88 -17.76
C THR A 143 -19.90 -3.45 -16.44
N LEU A 144 -19.25 -3.21 -15.30
CA LEU A 144 -19.58 -3.89 -14.03
C LEU A 144 -20.80 -3.30 -13.32
N ALA A 145 -21.10 -2.02 -13.54
CA ALA A 145 -22.30 -1.36 -13.06
C ALA A 145 -22.97 -0.62 -14.23
N THR A 146 -24.26 -0.82 -14.43
CA THR A 146 -25.01 -0.26 -15.56
C THR A 146 -25.15 1.26 -15.51
N GLN A 147 -24.91 1.89 -14.35
CA GLN A 147 -25.11 3.32 -14.14
C GLN A 147 -23.89 4.04 -13.56
N HIS A 148 -23.19 3.47 -12.58
CA HIS A 148 -21.98 4.06 -12.02
C HIS A 148 -20.75 3.68 -12.83
N ARG A 149 -19.84 4.63 -13.02
CA ARG A 149 -18.55 4.47 -13.70
C ARG A 149 -17.43 4.50 -12.67
N LEU A 150 -16.37 3.75 -12.93
CA LEU A 150 -15.26 3.64 -11.98
C LEU A 150 -14.45 4.94 -11.93
N LEU A 151 -14.36 5.53 -10.75
CA LEU A 151 -13.52 6.69 -10.46
C LEU A 151 -12.19 6.23 -9.85
N VAL A 152 -11.07 6.61 -10.49
CA VAL A 152 -9.72 6.20 -10.12
C VAL A 152 -8.86 7.42 -9.81
N MET A 153 -8.08 7.36 -8.74
CA MET A 153 -7.09 8.37 -8.37
C MET A 153 -5.70 7.74 -8.25
N ASP A 154 -4.74 8.33 -8.95
CA ASP A 154 -3.35 7.89 -8.99
C ASP A 154 -2.55 8.71 -7.95
N ILE A 155 -2.04 8.02 -6.91
CA ILE A 155 -1.31 8.66 -5.81
C ILE A 155 0.15 8.18 -5.80
N GLY A 156 1.09 9.12 -5.84
CA GLY A 156 2.53 8.85 -5.74
C GLY A 156 3.03 8.85 -4.30
N ILE A 157 3.04 7.70 -3.63
CA ILE A 157 3.60 7.58 -2.28
C ILE A 157 5.08 7.16 -2.37
N MET A 158 6.00 8.07 -2.07
CA MET A 158 7.43 7.74 -2.00
C MET A 158 7.73 6.95 -0.73
N MET A 159 7.90 5.65 -0.87
CA MET A 159 8.38 4.80 0.23
C MET A 159 9.91 4.76 0.22
N LYS A 160 10.52 5.23 1.30
CA LYS A 160 11.93 4.90 1.58
C LYS A 160 11.98 3.41 1.90
N SER A 161 12.19 2.56 0.90
CA SER A 161 12.47 1.16 1.18
C SER A 161 13.76 1.13 1.99
N LYS A 162 13.67 0.72 3.26
CA LYS A 162 14.87 0.19 3.93
C LYS A 162 15.22 -1.02 3.08
N LYS A 163 16.26 -0.91 2.24
CA LYS A 163 16.84 -2.06 1.55
C LYS A 163 17.02 -3.10 2.65
N ARG A 164 16.16 -4.12 2.67
CA ARG A 164 16.42 -5.29 3.48
C ARG A 164 17.68 -5.83 2.84
N TYR A 165 18.83 -5.51 3.41
CA TYR A 165 20.01 -6.32 3.20
C TYR A 165 19.53 -7.70 3.60
N ALA A 166 19.16 -8.53 2.61
CA ALA A 166 18.80 -9.91 2.84
C ALA A 166 19.97 -10.43 3.65
N ARG A 167 19.74 -10.72 4.93
CA ARG A 167 20.80 -11.11 5.85
C ARG A 167 21.38 -12.37 5.22
N GLY A 168 22.54 -12.24 4.58
CA GLY A 168 23.07 -13.28 3.70
C GLY A 168 23.08 -14.58 4.46
N ARG A 169 22.55 -15.65 3.85
CA ARG A 169 22.50 -16.98 4.48
C ARG A 169 23.90 -17.29 5.00
N LEU A 170 24.03 -17.65 6.27
CA LEU A 170 25.32 -17.99 6.87
C LEU A 170 25.97 -19.10 6.02
N ARG A 171 27.19 -18.87 5.56
CA ARG A 171 27.96 -19.84 4.79
C ARG A 171 29.20 -20.26 5.58
N ILE A 172 29.52 -21.54 5.50
CA ILE A 172 30.75 -22.11 6.08
C ILE A 172 31.93 -21.58 5.27
N ARG A 173 33.01 -21.15 5.94
CA ARG A 173 34.22 -20.64 5.28
C ARG A 173 35.13 -21.76 4.82
N TRP A 174 34.75 -22.47 3.75
CA TRP A 174 35.58 -23.55 3.20
C TRP A 174 36.98 -23.09 2.76
N GLY A 175 37.14 -21.82 2.35
CA GLY A 175 38.45 -21.23 2.04
C GLY A 175 39.39 -21.06 3.24
N ALA A 176 38.91 -21.23 4.47
CA ALA A 176 39.73 -21.22 5.68
C ALA A 176 40.30 -22.61 6.04
N LEU A 177 40.11 -23.62 5.18
CA LEU A 177 40.59 -24.97 5.40
C LEU A 177 42.12 -25.05 5.18
N THR A 178 42.87 -24.93 6.27
CA THR A 178 44.33 -25.16 6.32
C THR A 178 44.62 -26.57 6.82
N LYS A 179 45.87 -27.06 6.65
CA LYS A 179 46.27 -28.40 7.12
C LYS A 179 45.95 -28.64 8.60
N ASP A 180 46.23 -27.66 9.45
CA ASP A 180 45.95 -27.74 10.89
C ASP A 180 44.44 -27.86 11.19
N LYS A 181 43.62 -27.12 10.44
CA LYS A 181 42.15 -27.18 10.57
C LYS A 181 41.55 -28.44 9.98
N THR A 182 42.20 -29.05 8.99
CA THR A 182 41.80 -30.36 8.47
C THR A 182 41.94 -31.42 9.55
N GLN A 183 43.05 -31.40 10.31
CA GLN A 183 43.27 -32.33 11.41
C GLN A 183 42.25 -32.15 12.55
N GLU A 184 41.97 -30.90 12.93
CA GLU A 184 40.95 -30.58 13.95
C GLU A 184 39.53 -31.02 13.50
N LEU A 185 39.22 -30.87 12.21
CA LEU A 185 37.97 -31.34 11.63
C LEU A 185 37.89 -32.87 11.60
N GLU A 186 38.98 -33.55 11.24
CA GLU A 186 39.08 -35.01 11.26
C GLU A 186 38.94 -35.58 12.68
N GLU A 187 39.56 -34.94 13.67
CA GLU A 187 39.42 -35.30 15.09
C GLU A 187 37.98 -35.08 15.57
N SER A 188 37.35 -33.96 15.21
CA SER A 188 35.95 -33.66 15.52
C SER A 188 34.98 -34.68 14.90
N LEU A 189 35.22 -35.06 13.63
CA LEU A 189 34.43 -36.08 12.93
C LEU A 189 34.68 -37.49 13.48
N SER A 190 35.90 -37.80 13.93
CA SER A 190 36.30 -39.11 14.48
C SER A 190 35.83 -39.32 15.91
N ALA A 191 35.78 -38.26 16.72
CA ALA A 191 35.22 -38.28 18.07
C ALA A 191 33.73 -38.65 18.07
N MET A 192 33.05 -38.42 16.94
CA MET A 192 31.62 -38.64 16.83
C MET A 192 31.29 -40.07 16.40
N ARG A 193 30.59 -40.80 17.27
CA ARG A 193 30.05 -42.15 17.02
C ARG A 193 28.84 -42.18 16.05
N ALA A 194 28.67 -41.16 15.21
CA ALA A 194 27.53 -41.00 14.31
C ALA A 194 27.45 -42.11 13.23
N TRP A 195 28.57 -42.77 12.94
CA TRP A 195 28.64 -43.91 12.02
C TRP A 195 27.93 -45.18 12.52
N ARG A 196 27.40 -45.18 13.76
CA ARG A 196 26.74 -46.33 14.38
C ARG A 196 25.21 -46.25 14.39
N SER A 197 24.59 -45.24 13.78
CA SER A 197 23.12 -45.16 13.72
C SER A 197 22.56 -46.20 12.74
N SER A 198 21.60 -47.02 13.17
CA SER A 198 20.82 -47.90 12.27
C SER A 198 19.51 -47.23 11.88
N GLY A 199 19.16 -47.28 10.59
CA GLY A 199 17.95 -46.65 10.06
C GLY A 199 17.92 -46.61 8.54
N TYR A 200 16.90 -45.94 7.98
CA TYR A 200 16.76 -45.78 6.53
C TYR A 200 17.90 -44.93 5.96
N ALA A 201 18.42 -45.30 4.79
CA ALA A 201 19.60 -44.67 4.19
C ALA A 201 19.46 -43.14 4.02
N SER A 202 18.27 -42.65 3.64
CA SER A 202 17.99 -41.22 3.48
C SER A 202 18.15 -40.41 4.77
N THR A 203 17.72 -40.99 5.89
CA THR A 203 17.83 -40.39 7.23
C THR A 203 19.28 -40.38 7.69
N MET A 204 20.01 -41.48 7.46
CA MET A 204 21.43 -41.56 7.78
C MET A 204 22.24 -40.52 6.99
N TRP A 205 22.03 -40.42 5.68
CA TRP A 205 22.69 -39.40 4.85
C TRP A 205 22.38 -37.98 5.29
N SER A 206 21.14 -37.69 5.64
CA SER A 206 20.73 -36.36 6.10
C SER A 206 21.38 -36.01 7.45
N MET A 207 21.44 -36.96 8.37
CA MET A 207 22.11 -36.80 9.66
C MET A 207 23.61 -36.58 9.48
N THR A 208 24.29 -37.44 8.72
CA THR A 208 25.72 -37.30 8.42
C THR A 208 26.03 -35.96 7.77
N ALA A 209 25.24 -35.55 6.77
CA ALA A 209 25.44 -34.27 6.10
C ALA A 209 25.22 -33.07 7.04
N ASN A 210 24.30 -33.16 8.00
CA ASN A 210 24.10 -32.11 8.99
C ASN A 210 25.27 -32.06 9.99
N TYR A 211 25.78 -33.21 10.44
CA TYR A 211 26.94 -33.26 11.34
C TYR A 211 28.20 -32.70 10.70
N VAL A 212 28.50 -33.08 9.45
CA VAL A 212 29.62 -32.51 8.70
C VAL A 212 29.49 -30.99 8.59
N ARG A 213 28.27 -30.48 8.39
CA ARG A 213 28.02 -29.04 8.35
C ARG A 213 28.21 -28.37 9.71
N GLU A 214 27.79 -28.97 10.82
CA GLU A 214 27.99 -28.38 12.15
C GLU A 214 29.46 -28.42 12.58
N ALA A 215 30.15 -29.55 12.43
CA ALA A 215 31.58 -29.65 12.72
C ALA A 215 32.39 -28.65 11.87
N ALA A 216 32.07 -28.52 10.58
CA ALA A 216 32.71 -27.54 9.72
C ALA A 216 32.35 -26.09 10.12
N ARG A 217 31.17 -25.82 10.68
CA ARG A 217 30.84 -24.47 11.22
C ARG A 217 31.65 -24.15 12.47
N GLU A 218 31.88 -25.12 13.34
CA GLU A 218 32.65 -24.95 14.57
C GLU A 218 34.13 -24.70 14.25
N VAL A 219 34.73 -25.55 13.41
CA VAL A 219 36.17 -25.48 13.09
C VAL A 219 36.52 -24.34 12.12
N LEU A 220 35.73 -24.18 11.04
CA LEU A 220 36.03 -23.19 9.99
C LEU A 220 35.40 -21.82 10.25
N GLY A 221 34.38 -21.77 11.11
CA GLY A 221 33.57 -20.59 11.35
C GLY A 221 32.57 -20.31 10.22
N THR A 222 31.66 -19.37 10.46
CA THR A 222 30.69 -18.89 9.47
C THR A 222 30.96 -17.46 9.07
N SER A 223 30.68 -17.12 7.81
CA SER A 223 30.71 -15.74 7.33
C SER A 223 29.32 -15.28 6.89
N LYS A 224 29.09 -13.97 7.02
CA LYS A 224 27.95 -13.27 6.44
C LYS A 224 28.44 -12.61 5.15
N GLY A 225 28.03 -13.14 4.00
CA GLY A 225 28.24 -12.44 2.74
C GLY A 225 27.37 -11.19 2.69
N PHE A 226 27.99 -10.00 2.63
CA PHE A 226 27.31 -8.83 2.09
C PHE A 226 27.31 -8.97 0.57
N SER A 227 26.14 -9.04 -0.04
CA SER A 227 25.99 -8.93 -1.49
C SER A 227 26.39 -7.51 -1.92
N GLY A 228 27.68 -7.27 -2.08
CA GLY A 228 28.17 -5.93 -2.41
C GLY A 228 29.64 -5.86 -2.77
N ARG A 229 30.54 -6.53 -2.03
CA ARG A 229 31.98 -6.50 -2.32
C ARG A 229 32.64 -7.75 -1.75
N HIS A 230 33.11 -8.63 -2.64
CA HIS A 230 34.35 -9.42 -2.54
C HIS A 230 34.34 -10.46 -3.67
N GLN A 231 35.22 -10.25 -4.65
CA GLN A 231 35.72 -11.28 -5.57
C GLN A 231 36.49 -12.32 -4.73
N GLY A 232 36.40 -13.60 -5.08
CA GLY A 232 37.46 -14.57 -4.73
C GLY A 232 37.05 -15.96 -4.28
N ASP A 233 36.30 -16.10 -3.18
CA ASP A 233 36.45 -17.33 -2.36
C ASP A 233 35.26 -18.30 -2.39
N TRP A 234 34.53 -18.39 -3.51
CA TRP A 234 33.32 -19.23 -3.61
C TRP A 234 33.53 -20.38 -4.59
N TRP A 235 34.20 -21.46 -4.17
CA TRP A 235 34.08 -22.74 -4.88
C TRP A 235 32.72 -23.40 -4.58
N LEU A 236 32.19 -24.00 -5.65
CA LEU A 236 30.79 -24.35 -5.92
C LEU A 236 30.21 -25.47 -5.06
N SER A 237 28.90 -25.40 -4.84
CA SER A 237 28.01 -26.57 -4.91
C SER A 237 26.58 -26.09 -5.21
N ARG A 238 26.22 -26.07 -6.49
CA ARG A 238 24.84 -26.27 -6.91
C ARG A 238 24.68 -27.77 -7.23
N PRO A 239 23.54 -28.39 -6.88
CA PRO A 239 23.24 -29.75 -7.32
C PRO A 239 23.13 -29.82 -8.85
#